data_AF-A0A945YH17-F1
#
_entry.id   AF-A0A945YH17-F1
#
_cell.length_a   1.000
_cell.length_b   1.000
_cell.length_c   1.000
_cell.angle_alpha   90.00
_cell.angle_beta   90.00
_cell.angle_gamma   90.00
#
_symmetry.space_group_name_H-M   'P 1'
#
loop_
_entity.id
_entity.type
_entity.pdbx_description
1 polymer ?
#
loop_
_entity_poly.entity_id
_entity_poly.type
_entity_poly.pdbx_seq_one_letter_code
_entity_poly.pdbx_strand_id
1 'polypeptide(L)'
;MSETQAALGIPQRKNKIIRLPRVVVEGKRPPIFREQDIHTPEALKDIAVKRYFSGFSRALNRYKIPILGSGAEEYALARWWGDERLRLVNELEDQIEMDVATGNDERAEALREIMNETLSHQPQFLNSARTPFRDARGE
;
A
#
# COMPACT_ATOMS: atom_id res chain seq x y z
N MET A 1 -0.75 -45.92 -22.02
CA MET A 1 -0.43 -45.59 -20.61
C MET A 1 0.80 -44.70 -20.66
N SER A 2 0.77 -43.47 -20.11
CA SER A 2 1.83 -42.50 -20.35
C SER A 2 2.81 -42.42 -19.17
N GLU A 3 4.06 -42.82 -19.41
CA GLU A 3 5.21 -42.76 -18.48
C GLU A 3 5.43 -41.37 -17.85
N THR A 4 4.86 -40.32 -18.45
CA THR A 4 4.95 -38.93 -18.01
C THR A 4 4.37 -38.67 -16.62
N GLN A 5 3.41 -39.47 -16.14
CA GLN A 5 2.78 -39.25 -14.82
C GLN A 5 3.66 -39.71 -13.65
N ALA A 6 4.58 -40.64 -13.87
CA ALA A 6 5.48 -41.15 -12.84
C ALA A 6 6.65 -40.20 -12.55
N ALA A 7 7.10 -39.43 -13.54
CA ALA A 7 8.21 -38.49 -13.40
C ALA A 7 7.88 -37.25 -12.53
N LEU A 8 6.58 -36.93 -12.35
CA LEU A 8 6.11 -35.75 -11.61
C LEU A 8 5.80 -36.01 -10.12
N GLY A 9 6.05 -37.22 -9.61
CA GLY A 9 5.87 -37.53 -8.19
C GLY A 9 4.43 -37.45 -7.67
N ILE A 10 3.42 -37.53 -8.55
CA ILE A 10 2.02 -37.35 -8.18
C ILE A 10 1.47 -38.67 -7.57
N PRO A 11 1.10 -38.71 -6.27
CA PRO A 11 0.59 -39.92 -5.66
C PRO A 11 -0.79 -40.27 -6.24
N GLN A 12 -0.92 -41.50 -6.73
CA GLN A 12 -2.14 -41.98 -7.37
C GLN A 12 -3.21 -42.26 -6.30
N ARG A 13 -4.26 -41.43 -6.23
CA ARG A 13 -5.35 -41.58 -5.25
C ARG A 13 -6.55 -42.31 -5.84
N LYS A 14 -7.18 -43.17 -5.02
CA LYS A 14 -8.24 -44.13 -5.39
C LYS A 14 -9.57 -43.51 -5.83
N ASN A 15 -9.76 -42.20 -5.71
CA ASN A 15 -11.05 -41.55 -5.99
C ASN A 15 -11.00 -40.84 -7.35
N LYS A 16 -11.99 -41.12 -8.22
CA LYS A 16 -12.13 -40.61 -9.60
C LYS A 16 -12.35 -39.09 -9.72
N ILE A 17 -12.13 -38.32 -8.66
CA ILE A 17 -12.27 -36.87 -8.68
C ILE A 17 -11.04 -36.31 -9.40
N ILE A 18 -11.23 -35.89 -10.65
CA ILE A 18 -10.21 -35.19 -11.44
C ILE A 18 -9.91 -33.88 -10.72
N ARG A 19 -8.75 -33.78 -10.07
CA ARG A 19 -8.25 -32.54 -9.47
C ARG A 19 -7.56 -31.75 -10.58
N LEU A 20 -7.97 -30.51 -10.79
CA LEU A 20 -7.25 -29.61 -11.68
C LEU A 20 -5.81 -29.40 -11.17
N PRO A 21 -4.82 -29.32 -12.06
CA PRO A 21 -3.45 -28.98 -11.67
C PRO A 21 -3.44 -27.59 -11.04
N ARG A 22 -2.63 -27.41 -9.98
CA ARG A 22 -2.36 -26.08 -9.43
C ARG A 22 -1.52 -25.32 -10.44
N VAL A 23 -2.12 -24.35 -11.13
CA VAL A 23 -1.40 -23.45 -12.04
C VAL A 23 -1.01 -22.20 -11.25
N VAL A 24 0.29 -21.97 -11.13
CA VAL A 24 0.84 -20.71 -10.60
C VAL A 24 1.19 -19.85 -11.80
N VAL A 25 0.74 -18.58 -11.81
CA VAL A 25 1.15 -17.63 -12.84
C VAL A 25 2.52 -17.08 -12.45
N GLU A 26 3.55 -17.49 -13.19
CA GLU A 26 4.90 -16.96 -13.02
C GLU A 26 5.04 -15.66 -13.82
N GLY A 27 5.36 -14.56 -13.14
CA GLY A 27 5.55 -13.27 -13.77
C GLY A 27 5.80 -12.15 -12.78
N LYS A 28 6.50 -11.09 -13.22
CA LYS A 28 6.69 -9.89 -12.41
C LYS A 28 5.36 -9.12 -12.34
N ARG A 29 4.82 -8.94 -11.14
CA ARG A 29 3.61 -8.12 -10.92
C ARG A 29 3.86 -6.70 -11.47
N PRO A 30 2.94 -6.12 -12.27
CA PRO A 30 3.08 -4.73 -12.69
C PRO A 30 3.12 -3.82 -11.46
N PRO A 31 3.87 -2.70 -11.50
CA PRO A 31 3.91 -1.78 -10.39
C PRO A 31 2.51 -1.21 -10.13
N ILE A 32 2.08 -1.25 -8.87
CA ILE A 32 0.86 -0.59 -8.43
C ILE A 32 1.26 0.82 -8.04
N PHE A 33 0.88 1.80 -8.86
CA PHE A 33 1.12 3.21 -8.55
C PHE A 33 0.18 3.68 -7.43
N ARG A 34 0.73 4.35 -6.43
CA ARG A 34 -0.02 4.95 -5.33
C ARG A 34 -0.39 6.40 -5.67
N GLU A 35 -1.35 6.97 -4.95
CA GLU A 35 -1.71 8.39 -5.11
C GLU A 35 -0.49 9.31 -4.95
N GLN A 36 0.40 9.01 -4.00
CA GLN A 36 1.68 9.69 -3.79
C GLN A 36 2.69 9.55 -4.93
N ASP A 37 2.62 8.48 -5.72
CA ASP A 37 3.56 8.24 -6.82
C ASP A 37 3.12 8.96 -8.11
N ILE A 38 1.82 9.29 -8.19
CA ILE A 38 1.19 9.92 -9.36
C ILE A 38 1.13 11.44 -9.22
N HIS A 39 0.88 11.92 -8.00
CA HIS A 39 0.57 13.32 -7.71
C HIS A 39 1.76 14.06 -7.11
N THR A 40 1.89 15.35 -7.48
CA THR A 40 2.81 16.26 -6.81
C THR A 40 2.34 16.53 -5.37
N PRO A 41 3.23 16.98 -4.46
CA PRO A 41 2.86 17.30 -3.09
C PRO A 41 1.71 18.32 -2.99
N GLU A 42 1.66 19.30 -3.89
CA GLU A 42 0.60 20.30 -3.96
C GLU A 42 -0.74 19.69 -4.40
N ALA A 43 -0.72 18.87 -5.44
CA ALA A 43 -1.92 18.17 -5.90
C ALA A 43 -2.46 17.21 -4.82
N LEU A 44 -1.57 16.63 -4.01
CA LEU A 44 -1.93 15.73 -2.94
C LEU A 44 -2.58 16.47 -1.75
N LYS A 45 -2.12 17.69 -1.43
CA LYS A 45 -2.82 18.59 -0.49
C LYS A 45 -4.23 18.93 -0.97
N ASP A 46 -4.39 19.26 -2.25
CA ASP A 46 -5.70 19.54 -2.83
C ASP A 46 -6.65 18.34 -2.76
N ILE A 47 -6.15 17.13 -3.02
CA ILE A 47 -6.90 15.88 -2.89
C ILE A 47 -7.28 15.65 -1.43
N ALA A 48 -6.35 15.84 -0.49
CA ALA A 48 -6.60 15.68 0.94
C ALA A 48 -7.67 16.67 1.43
N VAL A 49 -7.58 17.94 1.05
CA VAL A 49 -8.59 18.95 1.38
C VAL A 49 -9.95 18.58 0.79
N LYS A 50 -9.98 18.07 -0.45
CA LYS A 50 -11.23 17.62 -1.08
C LYS A 50 -11.86 16.44 -0.32
N ARG A 51 -11.05 15.54 0.21
CA ARG A 51 -11.48 14.31 0.91
C ARG A 51 -11.96 14.60 2.34
N TYR A 52 -11.25 15.45 3.09
CA TYR A 52 -11.54 15.67 4.52
C TYR A 52 -12.30 16.95 4.85
N PHE A 53 -12.35 17.95 3.95
CA PHE A 53 -13.15 19.16 4.14
C PHE A 53 -14.40 19.17 3.25
N SER A 54 -15.57 19.20 3.90
CA SER A 54 -16.85 19.44 3.25
C SER A 54 -16.89 20.82 2.58
N GLY A 55 -17.76 21.02 1.58
CA GLY A 55 -17.91 22.30 0.88
C GLY A 55 -18.18 23.50 1.83
N PHE A 56 -18.89 23.25 2.93
CA PHE A 56 -19.15 24.25 3.96
C PHE A 56 -17.91 24.59 4.79
N SER A 57 -17.15 23.58 5.22
CA SER A 57 -15.88 23.78 5.95
C SER A 57 -14.82 24.45 5.08
N ARG A 58 -14.83 24.20 3.77
CA ARG A 58 -13.93 24.82 2.78
C ARG A 58 -14.24 26.30 2.58
N ALA A 59 -15.52 26.67 2.57
CA ALA A 59 -15.97 28.06 2.49
C ALA A 59 -15.65 28.83 3.78
N LEU A 60 -15.87 28.21 4.95
CA LEU A 60 -15.53 28.83 6.24
C LEU A 60 -14.02 29.04 6.40
N ASN A 61 -13.18 28.12 5.95
CA ASN A 61 -11.72 28.30 5.96
C ASN A 61 -11.27 29.46 5.06
N ARG A 62 -11.89 29.60 3.88
CA ARG A 62 -11.61 30.71 2.96
C ARG A 62 -11.90 32.08 3.58
N TYR A 63 -12.96 32.16 4.39
CA TYR A 63 -13.34 33.41 5.07
C TYR A 63 -12.60 33.63 6.39
N LYS A 64 -12.11 32.58 7.07
CA LYS A 64 -11.63 32.75 8.44
C LYS A 64 -10.24 33.35 8.55
N ILE A 65 -9.23 33.01 7.73
CA ILE A 65 -7.88 33.58 7.97
C ILE A 65 -7.00 33.65 6.70
N PRO A 66 -6.71 34.85 6.15
CA PRO A 66 -5.80 35.01 4.99
C PRO A 66 -4.30 34.79 5.32
N ILE A 67 -3.93 34.60 6.60
CA ILE A 67 -2.53 34.43 7.06
C ILE A 67 -2.26 33.01 7.63
N LEU A 68 -3.29 32.23 7.97
CA LEU A 68 -3.20 30.87 8.57
C LEU A 68 -3.78 29.76 7.67
N GLY A 69 -4.00 30.04 6.38
CA GLY A 69 -4.61 29.12 5.42
C GLY A 69 -3.90 27.76 5.28
N SER A 70 -2.60 27.69 5.60
CA SER A 70 -1.83 26.43 5.52
C SER A 70 -2.23 25.41 6.60
N GLY A 71 -2.73 25.85 7.76
CA GLY A 71 -3.01 24.93 8.88
C GLY A 71 -4.10 23.92 8.57
N ALA A 72 -5.07 24.29 7.72
CA ALA A 72 -6.12 23.37 7.29
C ALA A 72 -5.62 22.35 6.26
N GLU A 73 -4.79 22.78 5.32
CA GLU A 73 -4.20 21.92 4.31
C GLU A 73 -3.20 20.94 4.92
N GLU A 74 -2.38 21.42 5.86
CA GLU A 74 -1.45 20.61 6.65
C GLU A 74 -2.21 19.58 7.50
N TYR A 75 -3.31 19.98 8.14
CA TYR A 75 -4.16 19.05 8.87
C TYR A 75 -4.79 17.97 7.96
N ALA A 76 -5.33 18.37 6.81
CA ALA A 76 -5.87 17.43 5.83
C ALA A 76 -4.78 16.47 5.32
N LEU A 77 -3.59 16.98 5.03
CA LEU A 77 -2.46 16.20 4.57
C LEU A 77 -2.01 15.19 5.64
N ALA A 78 -1.91 15.62 6.90
CA ALA A 78 -1.58 14.74 8.02
C ALA A 78 -2.61 13.62 8.18
N ARG A 79 -3.90 13.93 7.97
CA ARG A 79 -4.98 12.95 8.03
C ARG A 79 -4.92 11.97 6.86
N TRP A 80 -4.68 12.48 5.65
CA TRP A 80 -4.47 11.65 4.46
C TRP A 80 -3.32 10.66 4.66
N TRP A 81 -2.19 11.11 5.20
CA TRP A 81 -1.04 10.25 5.49
C TRP A 81 -1.36 9.17 6.53
N GLY A 82 -2.16 9.51 7.54
CA GLY A 82 -2.63 8.55 8.53
C GLY A 82 -3.47 7.43 7.89
N ASP A 83 -4.40 7.79 7.02
CA ASP A 83 -5.24 6.83 6.31
C ASP A 83 -4.43 5.98 5.32
N GLU A 84 -3.50 6.59 4.57
CA GLU A 84 -2.63 5.87 3.65
C GLU A 84 -1.72 4.88 4.38
N ARG A 85 -1.20 5.25 5.55
CA ARG A 85 -0.47 4.32 6.44
C ARG A 85 -1.34 3.12 6.83
N LEU A 86 -2.58 3.34 7.26
CA LEU A 86 -3.48 2.25 7.65
C LEU A 86 -3.78 1.34 6.46
N ARG A 87 -3.98 1.91 5.27
CA ARG A 87 -4.15 1.14 4.03
C ARG A 87 -2.94 0.24 3.75
N LEU A 88 -1.73 0.77 3.91
CA LEU A 88 -0.48 0.02 3.71
C LEU A 88 -0.27 -1.07 4.75
N VAL A 89 -0.62 -0.84 6.01
CA VAL A 89 -0.58 -1.87 7.06
C VAL A 89 -1.48 -3.03 6.67
N ASN A 90 -2.75 -2.75 6.32
CA ASN A 90 -3.70 -3.80 5.93
C ASN A 90 -3.21 -4.58 4.69
N GLU A 91 -2.68 -3.88 3.68
CA GLU A 91 -2.14 -4.52 2.47
C GLU A 91 -0.94 -5.43 2.76
N LEU A 92 -0.07 -5.04 3.70
CA LEU A 92 1.06 -5.86 4.14
C LEU A 92 0.59 -7.05 4.98
N GLU A 93 -0.37 -6.86 5.87
CA GLU A 93 -0.97 -7.93 6.67
C GLU A 93 -1.60 -9.01 5.77
N ASP A 94 -2.37 -8.62 4.77
CA ASP A 94 -2.95 -9.53 3.77
C ASP A 94 -1.86 -10.33 3.04
N GLN A 95 -0.74 -9.67 2.67
CA GLN A 95 0.38 -10.35 2.01
C GLN A 95 1.09 -11.34 2.94
N ILE A 96 1.29 -10.96 4.21
CA ILE A 96 1.88 -11.81 5.24
C ILE A 96 1.00 -13.04 5.47
N GLU A 97 -0.31 -12.87 5.60
CA GLU A 97 -1.24 -13.99 5.80
C GLU A 97 -1.20 -14.96 4.60
N MET A 98 -1.16 -14.43 3.37
CA MET A 98 -1.03 -15.23 2.16
C MET A 98 0.31 -15.95 2.08
N ASP A 99 1.42 -15.31 2.44
CA ASP A 99 2.75 -15.91 2.42
C ASP A 99 2.86 -17.03 3.48
N VAL A 100 2.27 -16.85 4.67
CA VAL A 100 2.16 -17.91 5.70
C VAL A 100 1.29 -19.07 5.19
N ALA A 101 0.13 -18.79 4.60
CA ALA A 101 -0.77 -19.83 4.08
C ALA A 101 -0.14 -20.64 2.92
N THR A 102 0.79 -20.05 2.18
CA THR A 102 1.51 -20.69 1.08
C THR A 102 2.82 -21.37 1.52
N GLY A 103 3.23 -21.23 2.79
CA GLY A 103 4.44 -21.81 3.37
C GLY A 103 5.72 -21.03 3.06
N ASN A 104 5.60 -19.74 2.72
CA ASN A 104 6.72 -18.84 2.46
C ASN A 104 7.05 -18.00 3.70
N ASP A 105 7.44 -18.69 4.77
CA ASP A 105 7.63 -18.09 6.10
C ASP A 105 8.75 -17.05 6.15
N GLU A 106 9.83 -17.25 5.37
CA GLU A 106 10.95 -16.31 5.28
C GLU A 106 10.51 -14.94 4.75
N ARG A 107 9.70 -14.94 3.70
CA ARG A 107 9.16 -13.71 3.12
C ARG A 107 8.14 -13.05 4.05
N ALA A 108 7.30 -13.85 4.71
CA ALA A 108 6.35 -13.34 5.69
C ALA A 108 7.07 -12.61 6.84
N GLU A 109 8.18 -13.16 7.35
CA GLU A 109 8.95 -12.52 8.42
C GLU A 109 9.63 -11.23 7.95
N ALA A 110 10.22 -11.22 6.74
CA ALA A 110 10.78 -10.01 6.15
C ALA A 110 9.73 -8.90 5.99
N LEU A 111 8.51 -9.24 5.58
CA LEU A 111 7.41 -8.28 5.48
C LEU A 111 6.97 -7.75 6.85
N ARG A 112 6.97 -8.58 7.90
CA ARG A 112 6.70 -8.14 9.28
C ARG A 112 7.76 -7.17 9.79
N GLU A 113 9.03 -7.45 9.52
CA GLU A 113 10.14 -6.56 9.88
C GLU A 113 9.98 -5.21 9.18
N ILE A 114 9.74 -5.19 7.87
CA ILE A 114 9.51 -3.97 7.10
C ILE A 114 8.31 -3.20 7.66
N MET A 115 7.19 -3.86 7.92
CA MET A 115 6.00 -3.23 8.48
C MET A 115 6.30 -2.60 9.85
N ASN A 116 6.99 -3.33 10.72
CA ASN A 116 7.36 -2.85 12.04
C ASN A 116 8.40 -1.74 12.01
N GLU A 117 9.36 -1.73 11.09
CA GLU A 117 10.35 -0.67 11.00
C GLU A 117 9.75 0.61 10.39
N THR A 118 8.99 0.46 9.31
CA THR A 118 8.54 1.60 8.48
C THR A 118 7.21 2.20 8.91
N LEU A 119 6.27 1.37 9.40
CA LEU A 119 4.90 1.79 9.68
C LEU A 119 4.58 1.83 11.19
N SER A 120 5.42 1.31 12.09
CA SER A 120 5.13 1.34 13.54
C SER A 120 5.11 2.76 14.12
N HIS A 121 5.96 3.65 13.60
CA HIS A 121 6.04 5.03 14.07
C HIS A 121 5.06 5.90 13.26
N GLN A 122 4.24 6.69 13.96
CA GLN A 122 3.54 7.80 13.30
C GLN A 122 4.56 8.63 12.53
N PRO A 123 4.22 9.07 11.32
CA PRO A 123 5.18 9.83 10.55
C PRO A 123 5.51 11.13 11.29
N GLN A 124 6.80 11.33 11.54
CA GLN A 124 7.36 12.49 12.24
C GLN A 124 7.32 13.76 11.37
N PHE A 125 6.16 14.11 10.81
CA PHE A 125 6.02 15.29 9.95
C PHE A 125 6.00 16.63 10.71
N LEU A 126 6.42 16.66 11.98
CA LEU A 126 6.89 17.90 12.60
C LEU A 126 8.38 18.17 12.31
N ASN A 127 9.11 17.26 11.67
CA ASN A 127 10.47 17.50 11.18
C ASN A 127 10.47 17.63 9.65
N SER A 128 10.27 18.86 9.17
CA SER A 128 10.29 19.28 7.76
C SER A 128 11.64 19.15 7.04
N ALA A 129 12.61 18.38 7.57
CA ALA A 129 14.01 18.51 7.17
C ALA A 129 14.61 17.36 6.34
N ARG A 130 13.95 16.21 6.16
CA ARG A 130 14.57 15.07 5.45
C ARG A 130 13.59 14.17 4.71
N THR A 131 13.14 14.62 3.54
CA THR A 131 12.65 13.66 2.54
C THR A 131 13.23 14.05 1.18
N PRO A 132 14.23 13.32 0.66
CA PRO A 132 14.67 13.51 -0.70
C PRO A 132 13.66 12.77 -1.60
N PHE A 133 12.56 13.44 -1.95
CA PHE A 133 11.67 12.90 -2.99
C PHE A 133 12.31 13.18 -4.34
N ARG A 134 12.70 12.11 -5.02
CA ARG A 134 13.06 12.11 -6.44
C ARG A 134 11.73 12.14 -7.20
N ASP A 135 11.47 13.21 -7.94
CA ASP A 135 10.30 13.32 -8.80
C ASP A 135 10.29 12.14 -9.80
N ALA A 136 9.15 11.46 -9.93
CA ALA A 136 8.96 10.41 -10.93
C ALA A 136 8.91 11.00 -12.36
N ARG A 137 8.82 12.33 -12.46
CA ARG A 137 9.05 13.13 -13.66
C ARG A 137 10.41 13.79 -13.46
N GLY A 138 11.45 13.28 -14.12
CA GLY A 138 12.80 13.82 -13.93
C GLY A 138 12.95 15.26 -14.41
N GLU A 139 12.57 16.24 -13.58
CA GLU A 139 12.97 17.65 -13.66
C GLU A 139 13.68 18.08 -12.36
#